data_AF-A0A3P8S8F6-F1
#
_entry.id   AF-A0A3P8S8F6-F1
#
_cell.length_a   1.000
_cell.length_b   1.000
_cell.length_c   1.000
_cell.angle_alpha   90.00
_cell.angle_beta   90.00
_cell.angle_gamma   90.00
#
_symmetry.space_group_name_H-M   'P 1'
#
loop_
_entity.id
_entity.type
_entity.pdbx_description
1 polymer ?
#
loop_
_entity_poly.entity_id
_entity_poly.type
_entity_poly.pdbx_seq_one_letter_code
_entity_poly.pdbx_strand_id
1 'polypeptide(L)' 'MRVGFFFGISVALVIGGTFLHYLPDHGMRQWARREAERVIVQREKEGLPLIEENYYDVNKIVLPTAGKE' A
#
# COMPACT_ATOMS: atom_id res chain seq x y z
N MET A 1 15.19 -28.13 30.68
CA MET A 1 13.85 -27.47 30.71
C MET A 1 13.94 -25.95 30.75
N ARG A 2 14.55 -25.32 31.77
CA ARG A 2 14.57 -23.84 31.93
C ARG A 2 15.04 -23.04 30.70
N VAL A 3 16.11 -23.48 30.04
CA VAL A 3 16.68 -22.81 28.85
C VAL A 3 15.69 -22.81 27.68
N GLY A 4 15.05 -23.94 27.39
CA GLY A 4 14.08 -24.05 26.30
C GLY A 4 12.82 -23.22 26.53
N PHE A 5 12.29 -23.20 27.76
CA PHE A 5 11.14 -22.35 28.11
C PHE A 5 11.48 -20.87 28.03
N PHE A 6 12.66 -20.46 28.52
CA PHE A 6 13.09 -19.07 28.48
C PHE A 6 13.31 -18.57 27.05
N PHE A 7 14.12 -19.27 26.25
CA PHE A 7 14.39 -18.81 24.88
C PHE A 7 13.23 -19.04 23.91
N GLY A 8 12.49 -20.15 24.06
CA GLY A 8 11.35 -20.45 23.20
C GLY A 8 10.14 -19.57 23.50
N ILE A 9 9.69 -19.55 24.76
CA ILE A 9 8.47 -18.82 25.11
C ILE A 9 8.79 -17.35 25.40
N SER A 10 9.65 -17.09 26.39
CA SER A 10 9.87 -15.71 26.85
C SER A 10 10.58 -14.84 25.81
N VAL A 11 11.55 -15.37 25.07
CA VAL A 11 12.25 -14.61 24.04
C VAL A 11 11.55 -14.72 22.69
N ALA A 12 11.50 -15.90 22.07
CA ALA A 12 11.03 -16.01 20.70
C ALA A 12 9.52 -15.70 20.54
N LEU A 13 8.65 -16.24 21.39
CA LEU A 13 7.21 -16.00 21.26
C LEU A 13 6.79 -14.61 21.75
N VAL A 14 7.21 -14.19 22.96
CA VAL A 14 6.76 -12.91 23.52
C VAL A 14 7.45 -11.72 22.84
N ILE A 15 8.78 -11.72 22.75
CA ILE A 15 9.51 -10.59 22.13
C ILE A 15 9.28 -10.61 20.62
N GLY A 16 9.34 -11.79 19.98
CA GLY A 16 9.04 -11.92 18.55
C GLY A 16 7.60 -11.53 18.20
N GLY A 17 6.61 -11.92 19.02
CA GLY A 17 5.22 -11.49 18.85
C GLY A 17 5.05 -9.98 18.99
N THR A 18 5.72 -9.39 19.98
CA THR A 18 5.75 -7.92 20.16
C THR A 18 6.36 -7.22 18.95
N PHE A 19 7.49 -7.74 18.44
CA PHE A 19 8.14 -7.22 17.25
C PHE A 19 7.22 -7.27 16.03
N LEU A 20 6.55 -8.40 15.79
CA LEU A 20 5.60 -8.54 14.68
C LEU A 20 4.41 -7.58 14.79
N HIS A 21 3.89 -7.37 16.00
CA HIS A 21 2.74 -6.49 16.21
C HIS A 21 3.06 -5.01 15.96
N TYR A 22 4.26 -4.57 16.35
CA TYR A 22 4.72 -3.20 16.19
C TYR A 22 5.58 -2.98 14.94
N LEU A 23 5.58 -3.94 14.01
CA LEU A 23 6.17 -3.72 12.69
C LEU A 23 5.56 -2.44 12.07
N PRO A 24 6.39 -1.59 11.47
CA PRO A 24 5.90 -0.42 10.74
C PRO A 24 4.93 -0.88 9.64
N ASP A 25 3.95 -0.02 9.35
CA ASP A 25 2.80 -0.26 8.47
C ASP A 25 3.09 -1.24 7.32
N HIS A 26 2.81 -2.52 7.59
CA HIS A 26 3.23 -3.59 6.70
C HIS A 26 2.42 -3.55 5.41
N GLY A 27 3.13 -3.40 4.28
CA GLY A 27 2.48 -3.22 2.99
C GLY A 27 1.81 -1.85 2.82
N MET A 28 2.19 -0.84 3.61
CA MET A 28 1.73 0.55 3.47
C MET A 28 0.19 0.70 3.51
N ARG A 29 -0.51 -0.13 4.28
CA ARG A 29 -1.98 -0.17 4.32
C ARG A 29 -2.57 1.07 4.98
N GLN A 30 -2.03 1.46 6.12
CA GLN A 30 -2.43 2.68 6.83
C GLN A 30 -2.09 3.92 5.99
N TRP A 31 -0.92 3.92 5.35
CA TRP A 31 -0.54 4.97 4.41
C TRP A 31 -1.49 5.07 3.23
N ALA A 32 -1.79 3.95 2.56
CA ALA A 32 -2.68 3.92 1.39
C ALA A 32 -4.09 4.39 1.74
N ARG A 33 -4.58 4.07 2.94
CA ARG A 33 -5.87 4.56 3.45
C ARG A 33 -5.87 6.09 3.60
N ARG A 34 -4.87 6.64 4.30
CA ARG A 34 -4.75 8.10 4.50
C ARG A 34 -4.58 8.83 3.16
N GLU A 35 -3.80 8.26 2.25
CA GLU A 35 -3.59 8.85 0.94
C GLU A 35 -4.86 8.84 0.09
N ALA A 36 -5.63 7.74 0.12
CA ALA A 36 -6.93 7.68 -0.55
C ALA A 36 -7.91 8.73 0.00
N GLU A 37 -8.03 8.86 1.33
CA GLU A 37 -8.88 9.87 1.97
C GLU A 37 -8.48 11.29 1.55
N ARG A 38 -7.17 11.58 1.51
CA ARG A 38 -6.64 12.87 1.06
C ARG A 38 -7.00 13.17 -0.40
N VAL A 39 -6.80 12.21 -1.29
CA VAL A 39 -7.05 12.37 -2.75
C VAL A 39 -8.53 12.50 -3.04
N ILE A 40 -9.39 11.74 -2.35
CA ILE A 40 -10.85 11.84 -2.48
C ILE A 40 -11.32 13.26 -2.14
N VAL A 41 -10.95 13.77 -0.96
CA VAL A 41 -11.33 15.12 -0.52
C VAL A 41 -10.84 16.20 -1.50
N GLN A 42 -9.64 16.02 -2.06
CA GLN A 42 -9.12 16.94 -3.07
C GLN A 42 -9.97 16.92 -4.34
N ARG A 43 -10.25 15.73 -4.90
CA ARG A 43 -11.02 15.59 -6.14
C ARG A 43 -12.46 16.05 -6.02
N GLU A 44 -13.10 15.77 -4.89
CA GLU A 44 -14.45 16.26 -4.59
C GLU A 44 -14.51 17.79 -4.55
N LYS A 45 -13.50 18.45 -3.98
CA LYS A 45 -13.40 19.93 -3.99
C LYS A 45 -13.18 20.49 -5.39
N GLU A 46 -12.44 19.79 -6.23
CA GLU A 46 -12.16 20.17 -7.62
C GLU A 46 -13.32 19.80 -8.56
N GLY A 47 -14.35 19.08 -8.08
CA GLY A 47 -15.47 18.60 -8.90
C GLY A 47 -15.09 17.51 -9.91
N LEU A 48 -13.95 16.84 -9.69
CA LEU A 48 -13.43 15.78 -10.56
C LEU A 48 -14.03 14.41 -10.20
N PRO A 49 -14.08 13.46 -11.15
CA PRO A 49 -14.43 12.08 -10.83
C PRO A 49 -13.42 11.47 -9.85
N LEU A 50 -13.89 10.63 -8.92
CA LEU A 50 -13.03 10.02 -7.89
C LEU A 50 -11.91 9.15 -8.47
N ILE A 51 -12.22 8.43 -9.56
CA ILE A 51 -11.28 7.59 -10.30
C ILE A 51 -11.52 7.88 -11.79
N GLU A 52 -10.44 8.21 -12.50
CA GLU A 52 -10.47 8.37 -13.95
C GLU A 52 -10.43 7.01 -14.64
N GLU A 53 -11.09 6.91 -15.79
CA GLU A 53 -11.08 5.68 -16.61
C GLU A 53 -9.67 5.36 -17.12
N ASN A 54 -8.97 6.39 -17.60
CA ASN A 54 -7.61 6.26 -18.12
C ASN A 54 -6.60 6.61 -17.03
N TYR A 55 -5.78 5.63 -16.63
CA TYR A 55 -4.67 5.88 -15.70
C TYR A 55 -3.54 6.71 -16.34
N TYR A 56 -3.35 6.55 -17.66
CA TYR A 56 -2.36 7.28 -18.43
C TYR A 56 -3.01 8.43 -19.19
N ASP A 57 -2.28 9.54 -19.30
CA ASP A 57 -2.65 10.64 -20.17
C ASP A 57 -2.63 10.19 -21.62
N VAL A 58 -3.81 10.12 -22.25
CA VAL A 58 -4.01 9.66 -23.62
C VAL A 58 -3.18 10.49 -24.61
N ASN A 59 -2.93 11.77 -24.32
CA ASN A 59 -2.15 12.66 -25.18
C ASN A 59 -0.65 12.30 -25.22
N LYS A 60 -0.18 11.49 -24.26
CA LYS A 60 1.22 11.01 -24.20
C LYS A 60 1.40 9.63 -24.84
N ILE A 61 0.31 8.98 -25.28
CA ILE A 61 0.35 7.66 -25.89
C ILE A 61 0.43 7.82 -27.40
N VAL A 62 1.55 7.41 -28.00
CA VAL A 62 1.71 7.32 -29.45
C VAL A 62 1.29 5.92 -29.89
N LEU A 63 0.17 5.84 -30.61
CA LEU A 63 -0.28 4.59 -31.20
C LEU A 63 0.40 4.35 -32.56
N PRO A 64 0.81 3.11 -32.88
CA PRO A 64 1.30 2.80 -34.21
C PRO A 64 0.16 2.88 -35.23
N THR A 65 0.44 3.46 -36.40
CA THR A 65 -0.50 3.42 -37.53
C THR A 65 -0.61 1.98 -38.05
N ALA A 66 -1.83 1.51 -38.32
CA ALA A 66 -2.04 0.20 -38.95
C ALA A 66 -1.47 0.22 -40.37
N GLY A 67 -0.26 -0.32 -40.56
CA GLY A 67 0.32 -0.52 -41.90
C GLY A 67 1.84 -0.49 -41.95
N LYS A 68 2.47 -1.65 -41.72
CA LYS A 68 3.62 -2.16 -42.50
C LYS A 68 3.54 -3.69 -42.52
N GLU A 69 2.63 -4.21 -43.34
CA GLU A 69 2.81 -5.46 -44.09
C GLU A 69 2.74 -5.11 -45.57
#